data_AF-A0A4R3EB19-F1
#
_entry.id   AF-A0A4R3EB19-F1
#
_cell.length_a   1.000
_cell.length_b   1.000
_cell.length_c   1.000
_cell.angle_alpha   90.00
_cell.angle_beta   90.00
_cell.angle_gamma   90.00
#
_symmetry.space_group_name_H-M   'P 1'
#
loop_
_entity.id
_entity.type
_entity.pdbx_description
1 polymer ?
#
loop_
_entity_poly.entity_id
_entity_poly.type
_entity_poly.pdbx_seq_one_letter_code
_entity_poly.pdbx_strand_id
1 'polypeptide(L)' 'MPKLCEFKSAIDAKPVFVNAAQACVVYTYKGGTNETIISFGKDFNLGVSESLEEVVRVLNNALVVEAPER' A
#
# COMPACT_ATOMS: atom_id res chain seq x y z
N MET A 1 -7.54 -5.80 -16.11
CA MET A 1 -6.32 -6.19 -15.35
C MET A 1 -6.34 -5.38 -14.07
N PRO A 2 -6.07 -5.98 -12.90
CA PRO A 2 -6.02 -5.20 -11.67
C PRO A 2 -4.93 -4.12 -11.80
N LYS A 3 -5.26 -2.88 -11.45
CA LYS A 3 -4.31 -1.77 -11.57
C LYS A 3 -3.36 -1.83 -10.38
N LEU A 4 -2.08 -2.14 -10.64
CA LEU A 4 -1.06 -2.15 -9.59
C LEU A 4 -0.72 -0.71 -9.17
N CYS A 5 -0.75 -0.45 -7.87
CA CYS A 5 -0.27 0.77 -7.25
C CYS A 5 1.25 0.68 -7.07
N GLU A 6 1.98 1.72 -7.48
CA GLU A 6 3.42 1.81 -7.27
C GLU A 6 3.72 2.61 -5.99
N PHE A 7 4.62 2.09 -5.16
CA PHE A 7 5.17 2.72 -3.96
C PHE A 7 6.69 2.54 -3.91
N LYS A 8 7.35 3.17 -2.94
CA LYS A 8 8.78 2.99 -2.67
C LYS A 8 9.01 2.17 -1.42
N SER A 9 9.70 1.04 -1.57
CA SER A 9 10.21 0.22 -0.47
C SER A 9 10.93 1.09 0.56
N ALA A 10 10.57 0.95 1.83
CA ALA A 10 11.20 1.73 2.90
C ALA A 10 12.67 1.33 3.15
N ILE A 11 13.05 0.12 2.78
CA ILE A 11 14.40 -0.43 3.02
C ILE A 11 15.43 0.11 2.03
N ASP A 12 15.05 0.23 0.75
CA ASP A 12 16.00 0.49 -0.34
C ASP A 12 15.50 1.46 -1.41
N ALA A 13 14.34 2.10 -1.18
CA ALA A 13 13.68 3.06 -2.08
C ALA A 13 13.35 2.51 -3.48
N LYS A 14 13.45 1.19 -3.71
CA LYS A 14 13.07 0.57 -4.98
C LYS A 14 11.56 0.58 -5.17
N PRO A 15 11.08 0.65 -6.43
CA PRO A 15 9.66 0.56 -6.72
C PRO A 15 9.11 -0.80 -6.30
N VAL A 16 7.97 -0.79 -5.63
CA VAL A 16 7.18 -1.98 -5.27
C VAL A 16 5.76 -1.81 -5.76
N PHE A 17 5.19 -2.88 -6.30
CA PHE A 17 3.88 -2.86 -6.93
C PHE A 17 2.88 -3.65 -6.10
N VAL A 18 1.80 -2.98 -5.71
CA VAL A 18 0.79 -3.48 -4.77
C VAL A 18 -0.54 -3.59 -5.49
N ASN A 19 -1.18 -4.76 -5.39
CA ASN A 19 -2.58 -4.91 -5.77
C ASN A 19 -3.46 -4.39 -4.62
N ALA A 20 -4.19 -3.29 -4.86
CA ALA A 20 -5.03 -2.67 -3.85
C ALA A 20 -6.12 -3.61 -3.31
N ALA A 21 -6.62 -4.54 -4.13
CA ALA A 21 -7.63 -5.53 -3.72
C ALA A 21 -7.09 -6.58 -2.73
N GLN A 22 -5.77 -6.71 -2.57
CA GLN A 22 -5.14 -7.65 -1.64
C GLN A 22 -4.64 -6.98 -0.36
N ALA A 23 -4.58 -5.65 -0.32
CA ALA A 23 -4.20 -4.92 0.87
C ALA A 23 -5.32 -5.04 1.92
N CYS A 24 -4.96 -5.44 3.15
CA CYS A 24 -5.92 -5.67 4.24
C CYS A 24 -5.89 -4.55 5.28
N VAL A 25 -4.68 -4.12 5.68
CA VAL A 25 -4.49 -3.09 6.72
C VAL A 25 -3.34 -2.19 6.30
N VAL A 26 -3.45 -0.90 6.58
CA VAL A 26 -2.36 0.06 6.45
C VAL A 26 -2.16 0.78 7.79
N TYR A 27 -0.93 0.82 8.29
CA TYR A 27 -0.63 1.47 9.57
C TYR A 27 0.79 2.02 9.61
N THR A 28 1.05 2.98 10.49
CA THR A 28 2.41 3.46 10.76
C THR A 28 3.06 2.63 11.87
N TYR A 29 4.24 2.09 11.60
CA TYR A 29 5.03 1.40 12.61
C TYR A 29 5.98 2.39 13.30
N LYS A 30 5.82 2.58 14.61
CA LYS A 30 6.64 3.49 15.42
C LYS A 30 7.84 2.78 16.04
N GLY A 31 8.68 2.17 15.22
CA GLY A 31 9.91 1.51 15.65
C GLY A 31 11.02 1.66 14.61
N GLY A 32 11.90 2.65 14.79
CA GLY A 32 12.99 2.97 13.86
C GLY A 32 12.64 4.15 12.94
N THR A 33 12.78 3.96 11.63
CA THR A 33 12.21 4.82 10.59
C THR A 33 10.69 4.75 10.69
N ASN A 34 9.98 5.89 10.75
CA ASN A 34 8.51 5.92 10.84
C ASN A 34 7.91 5.44 9.51
N GLU A 35 7.92 4.13 9.27
CA GLU A 35 7.50 3.52 8.02
C GLU A 35 6.00 3.26 8.02
N THR A 36 5.39 3.41 6.85
CA THR A 36 4.02 2.96 6.60
C THR A 36 4.06 1.51 6.18
N ILE A 37 3.32 0.64 6.86
CA ILE A 37 3.22 -0.78 6.56
C ILE A 37 1.90 -1.04 5.84
N ILE A 38 1.98 -1.79 4.73
CA ILE A 38 0.84 -2.40 4.05
C ILE A 38 0.85 -3.90 4.37
N SER A 39 -0.19 -4.39 5.03
CA SER A 39 -0.34 -5.80 5.38
C SER A 39 -1.26 -6.54 4.41
N PHE A 40 -0.87 -7.76 4.07
CA PHE A 40 -1.59 -8.66 3.18
C PHE A 40 -1.85 -9.98 3.92
N GLY A 41 -3.09 -10.18 4.34
CA GLY A 41 -3.45 -11.34 5.17
C GLY A 41 -2.67 -11.40 6.49
N LYS A 42 -2.25 -12.60 6.89
CA LYS A 42 -1.67 -12.85 8.23
C LYS A 42 -0.16 -12.66 8.31
N ASP A 43 0.57 -12.99 7.25
CA ASP A 43 2.01 -13.25 7.34
C ASP A 43 2.87 -12.35 6.44
N PHE A 44 2.27 -11.46 5.65
CA PHE A 44 3.01 -10.62 4.71
C PHE A 44 2.79 -9.12 4.98
N ASN A 45 3.88 -8.42 5.30
CA ASN A 45 3.92 -7.00 5.55
C ASN A 45 4.96 -6.34 4.63
N LEU A 46 4.59 -5.22 4.04
CA LEU A 46 5.46 -4.43 3.18
C LEU A 46 5.62 -3.02 3.76
N GLY A 47 6.85 -2.66 4.09
CA GLY A 47 7.19 -1.29 4.48
C GLY A 47 7.38 -0.40 3.25
N VAL A 48 6.72 0.75 3.25
CA VAL A 48 6.81 1.78 2.21
C VAL A 48 7.15 3.14 2.81
N SER A 49 7.76 3.99 1.98
CA SER A 49 8.29 5.29 2.39
C SER A 49 7.23 6.41 2.41
N GLU A 50 6.13 6.21 1.69
CA GLU A 50 5.01 7.12 1.60
C GLU A 50 4.29 7.25 2.96
N SER A 51 3.63 8.38 3.19
CA SER A 51 2.84 8.56 4.43
C SER A 51 1.61 7.67 4.43
N LEU A 52 1.06 7.42 5.63
CA LEU A 52 -0.17 6.65 5.80
C LEU A 52 -1.31 7.21 4.93
N GLU A 53 -1.49 8.52 4.93
CA GLU A 53 -2.54 9.22 4.18
C GLU A 53 -2.37 9.05 2.67
N GLU A 54 -1.12 9.14 2.19
CA GLU A 54 -0.83 8.97 0.77
C GLU A 54 -1.11 7.53 0.31
N VAL A 55 -0.63 6.54 1.08
CA VAL A 55 -0.87 5.12 0.78
C VAL A 55 -2.36 4.82 0.74
N VAL A 56 -3.13 5.21 1.76
CA VAL A 56 -4.57 4.98 1.82
C VAL A 56 -5.29 5.65 0.64
N ARG A 57 -4.91 6.88 0.29
CA ARG A 57 -5.48 7.60 -0.86
C ARG A 57 -5.23 6.86 -2.17
N VAL A 58 -4.01 6.40 -2.41
CA VAL A 58 -3.64 5.69 -3.65
C VAL A 58 -4.38 4.37 -3.76
N LEU A 59 -4.42 3.58 -2.68
CA LEU A 59 -5.12 2.29 -2.66
C LEU A 59 -6.62 2.46 -2.89
N ASN A 60 -7.27 3.42 -2.19
CA ASN A 60 -8.70 3.68 -2.37
C ASN A 60 -9.04 4.13 -3.79
N ASN A 61 -8.24 5.02 -4.37
CA ASN A 61 -8.46 5.46 -5.75
C ASN A 61 -8.36 4.31 -6.74
N ALA A 62 -7.45 3.35 -6.52
CA ALA A 62 -7.35 2.16 -7.36
C ALA A 62 -8.59 1.27 -7.24
N LEU A 63 -9.14 1.09 -6.04
CA LEU A 63 -10.36 0.33 -5.81
C LEU A 63 -11.62 0.99 -6.43
N VAL A 64 -11.69 2.33 -6.43
CA VAL A 64 -12.81 3.06 -7.06
C VAL A 64 -12.80 2.91 -8.57
N VAL A 65 -11.62 2.92 -9.19
CA VAL A 65 -11.47 2.73 -10.65
C VAL A 65 -11.82 1.29 -11.08
N GLU A 66 -11.78 0.32 -10.16
CA GLU A 66 -12.19 -1.07 -10.41
C GLU A 66 -13.67 -1.36 -10.15
N ALA A 67 -14.43 -0.42 -9.56
CA ALA A 67 -15.88 -0.56 -9.45
C ALA A 67 -16.50 -0.30 -10.84
N PRO A 68 -17.25 -1.25 -11.42
CA PRO A 68 -17.98 -0.97 -12.65
C PRO A 68 -19.02 0.11 -12.36
N GLU A 69 -19.12 1.12 -13.23
CA GLU A 69 -20.30 1.99 -13.25
C GLU A 69 -21.52 1.07 -13.30
N ARG A 70 -22.34 1.12 -12.23
CA ARG A 70 -23.56 0.33 -12.12
C ARG A 70 -24.66 0.91 -13.00
#